data_AF-A0A722NWC2-F1
#
_entry.id   AF-A0A722NWC2-F1
#
_cell.length_a   1.000
_cell.length_b   1.000
_cell.length_c   1.000
_cell.angle_alpha   90.00
_cell.angle_beta   90.00
_cell.angle_gamma   90.00
#
_symmetry.space_group_name_H-M   'P 1'
#
loop_
_entity.id
_entity.type
_entity.pdbx_description
1 polymer ?
#
loop_
_entity_poly.entity_id
_entity_poly.type
_entity_poly.pdbx_seq_one_letter_code
_entity_poly.pdbx_strand_id
1 'polypeptide(L)'
;LCIDPDTGIVRSVAEDVSRLYPAGFTVVETDVLPDGFDIYGGWRFINGKVKPVPVDYQAKAEETRKKLLNDADNIIRDWRTELTLGTISDENKAVLILWMNYINTLKSLDISNVTTEAKYKAIKWPEVPDVA
;
A
#
# COMPACT_ATOMS: atom_id res chain seq x y z
N LEU A 1 -15.56 -12.10 -20.27
CA LEU A 1 -15.08 -11.26 -19.14
C LEU A 1 -16.03 -10.10 -18.91
N CYS A 2 -16.25 -9.74 -17.65
CA CYS A 2 -16.91 -8.51 -17.24
C CYS A 2 -15.85 -7.52 -16.76
N ILE A 3 -15.72 -6.38 -17.43
CA ILE A 3 -14.69 -5.38 -17.16
C ILE A 3 -15.29 -4.05 -16.75
N ASP A 4 -14.60 -3.36 -15.84
CA ASP A 4 -14.86 -1.96 -15.52
C ASP A 4 -14.68 -1.08 -16.78
N PRO A 5 -15.69 -0.30 -17.18
CA PRO A 5 -15.68 0.39 -18.47
C PRO A 5 -14.62 1.49 -18.55
N ASP A 6 -14.26 2.11 -17.42
CA ASP A 6 -13.32 3.24 -17.38
C ASP A 6 -11.87 2.76 -17.27
N THR A 7 -11.64 1.72 -16.47
CA THR A 7 -10.28 1.23 -16.14
C THR A 7 -9.87 -0.02 -16.92
N GLY A 8 -10.84 -0.73 -17.50
CA GLY A 8 -10.65 -2.04 -18.12
C GLY A 8 -10.36 -3.17 -17.13
N ILE A 9 -10.44 -2.92 -15.82
CA ILE A 9 -10.15 -3.92 -14.77
C ILE A 9 -11.15 -5.06 -14.86
N VAL A 10 -10.64 -6.30 -14.84
CA VAL A 10 -11.48 -7.49 -14.88
C VAL A 10 -12.10 -7.73 -13.51
N ARG A 11 -13.43 -7.80 -13.46
CA ARG A 11 -14.21 -8.00 -12.23
C ARG A 11 -14.88 -9.36 -12.16
N SER A 12 -15.11 -9.99 -13.32
CA SER A 12 -15.68 -11.33 -13.38
C SER A 12 -15.28 -12.05 -14.67
N VAL A 13 -15.23 -13.37 -14.59
CA VAL A 13 -14.96 -14.29 -15.70
C VAL A 13 -15.98 -15.41 -15.68
N ALA A 14 -16.52 -15.74 -16.85
CA ALA A 14 -17.33 -16.92 -17.08
C ALA A 14 -17.17 -17.31 -18.56
N GLU A 15 -17.18 -18.62 -18.83
CA GLU A 15 -17.27 -19.16 -20.19
C GLU A 15 -18.69 -18.97 -20.75
N ASP A 16 -19.70 -19.07 -19.89
CA ASP A 16 -21.09 -18.82 -20.23
C ASP A 16 -21.48 -17.38 -19.84
N VAL A 17 -21.81 -16.58 -20.85
CA VAL A 17 -22.20 -15.17 -20.70
C VAL A 17 -23.44 -14.99 -19.81
N SER A 18 -24.33 -15.98 -19.75
CA SER A 18 -25.55 -15.93 -18.92
C SER A 18 -25.26 -15.90 -17.43
N ARG A 19 -24.04 -16.30 -17.03
CA ARG A 19 -23.58 -16.29 -15.64
C ARG A 19 -22.94 -14.95 -15.23
N LEU A 20 -22.84 -14.00 -16.15
CA LEU A 20 -22.33 -12.66 -15.86
C LEU A 20 -23.47 -11.74 -15.41
N TYR A 21 -23.13 -10.80 -14.53
CA TYR A 21 -23.99 -9.69 -14.13
C TYR A 21 -23.39 -8.40 -14.70
N PRO A 22 -23.70 -8.04 -15.97
CA PRO A 22 -22.96 -7.02 -16.70
C PRO A 22 -23.45 -5.59 -16.45
N ALA A 23 -24.48 -5.38 -15.62
CA ALA A 23 -25.01 -4.04 -15.37
C ALA A 23 -23.90 -3.12 -14.80
N GLY A 24 -23.62 -2.02 -15.52
CA GLY A 24 -22.54 -1.09 -15.18
C GLY A 24 -21.14 -1.50 -15.66
N PHE A 25 -21.02 -2.59 -16.41
CA PHE A 25 -19.77 -3.13 -16.90
C PHE A 25 -19.81 -3.39 -18.41
N THR A 26 -18.63 -3.57 -19.01
CA THR A 26 -18.51 -3.99 -20.42
C THR A 26 -18.18 -5.48 -20.49
N VAL A 27 -18.85 -6.19 -21.40
CA VAL A 27 -18.56 -7.61 -21.66
C VAL A 27 -17.59 -7.71 -22.83
N VAL A 28 -16.49 -8.42 -22.62
CA VAL A 28 -15.47 -8.68 -23.65
C VAL A 28 -15.13 -10.17 -23.68
N GLU A 29 -14.81 -10.68 -24.86
CA GLU A 29 -14.41 -12.08 -25.08
C GLU A 29 -12.89 -12.20 -25.18
N THR A 30 -12.36 -13.33 -24.69
CA THR A 30 -10.94 -13.67 -24.80
C THR A 30 -10.80 -15.19 -24.75
N ASP A 31 -9.92 -15.74 -25.58
CA ASP A 31 -9.70 -17.19 -25.67
C ASP A 31 -8.71 -17.71 -24.63
N VAL A 32 -7.85 -16.83 -24.10
CA VAL A 32 -6.75 -17.20 -23.20
C VAL A 32 -6.69 -16.24 -22.01
N LEU A 33 -6.47 -16.81 -20.83
CA LEU A 33 -6.14 -16.08 -19.61
C LEU A 33 -4.67 -16.34 -19.23
N PRO A 34 -3.92 -15.31 -18.80
CA PRO A 34 -2.55 -15.50 -18.34
C PRO A 34 -2.44 -16.38 -17.08
N ASP A 35 -1.26 -16.96 -16.87
CA ASP A 35 -0.97 -17.68 -15.62
C ASP A 35 -1.09 -16.74 -14.41
N GLY A 36 -1.69 -17.25 -13.33
CA GLY A 36 -1.94 -16.47 -12.12
C GLY A 36 -3.06 -15.42 -12.26
N PHE A 37 -3.88 -15.52 -13.32
CA PHE A 37 -5.06 -14.68 -13.48
C PHE A 37 -6.03 -14.79 -12.31
N ASP A 38 -6.53 -13.65 -11.86
CA ASP A 38 -7.58 -13.52 -10.84
C ASP A 38 -8.51 -12.34 -11.18
N ILE A 39 -9.59 -12.21 -10.42
CA ILE A 39 -10.59 -11.14 -10.56
C ILE A 39 -10.54 -10.13 -9.40
N TYR A 40 -9.45 -10.12 -8.62
CA TYR A 40 -9.25 -9.24 -7.47
C TYR A 40 -8.70 -7.86 -7.84
N GLY A 41 -8.69 -7.52 -9.14
CA GLY A 41 -8.30 -6.21 -9.64
C GLY A 41 -6.85 -6.10 -10.11
N GLY A 42 -6.07 -7.19 -10.07
CA GLY A 42 -4.70 -7.22 -10.58
C GLY A 42 -4.58 -7.28 -12.11
N TRP A 43 -5.69 -7.43 -12.82
CA TRP A 43 -5.73 -7.69 -14.26
C TRP A 43 -6.69 -6.75 -14.97
N ARG A 44 -6.31 -6.28 -16.16
CA ARG A 44 -7.15 -5.45 -17.04
C ARG A 44 -7.16 -5.96 -18.46
N PHE A 45 -8.28 -5.82 -19.14
CA PHE A 45 -8.40 -6.08 -20.56
C PHE A 45 -8.08 -4.80 -21.34
N ILE A 46 -7.01 -4.83 -22.14
CA ILE A 46 -6.56 -3.69 -22.93
C ILE A 46 -6.02 -4.15 -24.29
N ASN A 47 -6.49 -3.51 -25.37
CA ASN A 47 -6.12 -3.83 -26.76
C ASN A 47 -6.30 -5.32 -27.10
N GLY A 48 -7.45 -5.89 -26.72
CA GLY A 48 -7.79 -7.29 -27.02
C GLY A 48 -7.05 -8.34 -26.18
N LYS A 49 -6.32 -7.94 -25.12
CA LYS A 49 -5.55 -8.87 -24.28
C LYS A 49 -5.71 -8.55 -22.80
N VAL A 50 -5.74 -9.60 -21.97
CA VAL A 50 -5.64 -9.48 -20.52
C VAL A 50 -4.18 -9.23 -20.15
N LYS A 51 -3.90 -8.14 -19.44
CA LYS A 51 -2.58 -7.74 -18.97
C LYS A 51 -2.61 -7.42 -17.48
N PRO A 52 -1.51 -7.64 -16.74
CA PRO A 52 -1.44 -7.22 -15.36
C PRO A 52 -1.56 -5.69 -15.26
N VAL A 53 -2.23 -5.22 -14.23
CA VAL A 53 -2.21 -3.80 -13.85
C VAL A 53 -0.83 -3.50 -13.28
N PRO A 54 -0.10 -2.50 -13.81
CA PRO A 54 1.19 -2.13 -13.25
C PRO A 54 1.02 -1.71 -11.79
N VAL A 55 1.81 -2.31 -10.89
CA VAL A 55 1.87 -1.89 -9.49
C VAL A 55 2.74 -0.64 -9.41
N ASP A 56 2.17 0.43 -8.85
CA ASP A 56 2.95 1.62 -8.49
C ASP A 56 3.68 1.36 -7.16
N TYR A 57 4.89 0.83 -7.25
CA TYR A 57 5.72 0.53 -6.08
C TYR A 57 6.16 1.78 -5.33
N GLN A 58 6.17 2.96 -5.98
CA GLN A 58 6.50 4.21 -5.33
C GLN A 58 5.34 4.63 -4.43
N ALA A 59 4.11 4.62 -4.96
CA ALA A 59 2.91 4.88 -4.16
C ALA A 59 2.77 3.90 -2.98
N LYS A 60 3.06 2.60 -3.22
CA LYS A 60 3.04 1.58 -2.17
C LYS A 60 4.08 1.82 -1.07
N ALA A 61 5.28 2.27 -1.43
CA ALA A 61 6.32 2.62 -0.47
C ALA A 61 5.89 3.83 0.39
N GLU A 62 5.34 4.87 -0.24
CA GLU A 62 4.83 6.05 0.48
C GLU A 62 3.65 5.71 1.40
N GLU A 63 2.73 4.84 0.99
CA GLU A 63 1.64 4.36 1.85
C GLU A 63 2.19 3.64 3.09
N THR A 64 3.19 2.78 2.91
CA THR A 64 3.86 2.09 4.02
C THR A 64 4.52 3.07 4.97
N ARG A 65 5.27 4.05 4.43
CA ARG A 65 5.88 5.12 5.21
C ARG A 65 4.84 5.90 6.03
N LYS A 66 3.72 6.27 5.40
CA LYS A 66 2.61 6.98 6.05
C LYS A 66 2.02 6.16 7.19
N LYS A 67 1.82 4.85 6.98
CA LYS A 67 1.34 3.95 8.04
C LYS A 67 2.29 3.92 9.23
N LEU A 68 3.58 3.72 9.00
CA LEU A 68 4.59 3.68 10.07
C LEU A 68 4.68 5.01 10.83
N LEU A 69 4.56 6.14 10.13
CA LEU A 69 4.53 7.47 10.75
C LEU A 69 3.28 7.65 11.62
N ASN A 70 2.10 7.24 11.14
CA ASN A 70 0.87 7.32 11.91
C ASN A 70 0.92 6.44 13.17
N ASP A 71 1.46 5.22 13.04
CA ASP A 71 1.62 4.30 14.17
C ASP A 71 2.55 4.91 15.23
N ALA A 72 3.70 5.45 14.81
CA ALA A 72 4.63 6.15 15.70
C ALA A 72 4.00 7.38 16.37
N ASP A 73 3.29 8.22 15.60
CA ASP A 73 2.63 9.42 16.12
C ASP A 73 1.51 9.08 17.13
N ASN A 74 0.80 7.96 16.92
CA ASN A 74 -0.19 7.47 17.88
C ASN A 74 0.45 7.03 19.20
N ILE A 75 1.60 6.36 19.15
CA ILE A 75 2.31 5.87 20.35
C ILE A 75 2.78 7.03 21.22
N ILE A 76 3.36 8.08 20.61
CA ILE A 76 3.94 9.19 21.36
C ILE A 76 2.97 10.34 21.66
N ARG A 77 1.70 10.21 21.25
CA ARG A 77 0.71 11.29 21.36
C ARG A 77 0.54 11.80 22.80
N ASP A 78 0.44 10.87 23.74
CA ASP A 78 0.17 11.19 25.14
C ASP A 78 1.42 11.81 25.78
N TRP A 79 2.61 11.26 25.52
CA TRP A 79 3.89 11.84 25.96
C TRP A 79 4.16 13.23 25.39
N ARG A 80 3.79 13.53 24.14
CA ARG A 80 3.86 14.90 23.59
C ARG A 80 2.97 15.88 24.37
N THR A 81 1.81 15.40 24.82
CA THR A 81 0.90 16.18 25.67
C THR A 81 1.50 16.39 27.06
N GLU A 82 2.00 15.34 27.70
CA GLU A 82 2.69 15.42 28.99
C GLU A 82 3.91 16.34 28.95
N LEU A 83 4.71 16.29 27.87
CA LEU A 83 5.86 17.18 27.68
C LEU A 83 5.42 18.64 27.59
N THR A 84 4.32 18.92 26.89
CA THR A 84 3.75 20.27 26.75
C THR A 84 3.23 20.80 28.09
N LEU A 85 2.65 19.91 28.92
CA LEU A 85 2.17 20.24 30.26
C LEU A 85 3.30 20.29 31.31
N GLY A 86 4.51 19.85 30.97
CA GLY A 86 5.64 19.75 31.90
C GLY A 86 5.50 18.61 32.92
N THR A 87 4.66 17.61 32.65
CA THR A 87 4.33 16.49 33.56
C THR A 87 4.98 15.16 33.16
N ILE A 88 5.73 15.13 32.06
CA ILE A 88 6.38 13.92 31.55
C ILE A 88 7.47 13.42 32.50
N SER A 89 7.56 12.10 32.70
CA SER A 89 8.66 11.48 33.45
C SER A 89 9.97 11.45 32.65
N ASP A 90 11.11 11.30 33.31
CA ASP A 90 12.40 11.19 32.61
C ASP A 90 12.48 9.92 31.75
N GLU A 91 11.84 8.82 32.17
CA GLU A 91 11.74 7.59 31.39
C GLU A 91 10.92 7.79 30.11
N ASN A 92 9.71 8.36 30.23
CA ASN A 92 8.85 8.65 29.08
C ASN A 92 9.51 9.64 28.11
N LYS A 93 10.28 10.59 28.64
CA LYS A 93 11.03 11.55 27.83
C LYS A 93 12.16 10.88 27.05
N ALA A 94 12.89 9.93 27.65
CA ALA A 94 13.90 9.16 26.94
C ALA A 94 13.28 8.33 25.81
N VAL A 95 12.15 7.69 26.07
CA VAL A 95 11.40 6.93 25.07
C VAL A 95 10.89 7.84 23.94
N LEU A 96 10.35 9.01 24.26
CA LEU A 96 9.90 10.01 23.29
C LEU A 96 11.03 10.43 22.33
N ILE A 97 12.27 10.58 22.83
CA ILE A 97 13.44 10.89 22.01
C ILE A 97 13.74 9.76 21.02
N LEU A 98 13.69 8.50 21.44
CA LEU A 98 13.90 7.35 20.56
C LEU A 98 12.89 7.31 19.42
N TRP A 99 11.61 7.52 19.73
CA TRP A 99 10.55 7.59 18.72
C TRP A 99 10.69 8.79 17.78
N MET A 100 11.11 9.95 18.27
CA MET A 100 11.38 11.11 17.41
C MET A 100 12.54 10.84 16.44
N ASN A 101 13.59 10.13 16.88
CA ASN A 101 14.68 9.70 16.00
C ASN A 101 14.20 8.71 14.94
N TYR A 102 13.35 7.75 15.32
CA TYR A 102 12.70 6.82 14.40
C TYR A 102 11.88 7.55 13.32
N ILE A 103 11.01 8.48 13.74
CA ILE A 103 10.18 9.31 12.83
C ILE A 103 11.06 10.12 11.87
N ASN A 104 12.14 10.72 12.37
CA ASN A 104 13.06 11.50 11.54
C ASN A 104 13.78 10.61 10.52
N THR A 105 14.16 9.41 10.91
CA THR A 105 14.78 8.41 10.01
C THR A 105 13.79 7.95 8.94
N LEU A 106 12.54 7.69 9.33
CA LEU A 106 11.48 7.38 8.36
C LEU A 106 11.27 8.52 7.37
N LYS A 107 11.26 9.78 7.83
CA LYS A 107 11.07 10.98 6.98
C LYS A 107 12.26 11.32 6.09
N SER A 108 13.46 10.87 6.44
CA SER A 108 14.67 11.08 5.63
C SER A 108 14.97 9.92 4.67
N LEU A 109 14.32 8.76 4.85
CA LEU A 109 14.48 7.60 3.96
C LEU A 109 14.16 7.97 2.51
N ASP A 110 15.13 7.76 1.61
CA ASP A 110 14.92 7.98 0.18
C ASP A 110 14.21 6.78 -0.44
N ILE A 111 12.96 7.00 -0.86
CA ILE A 111 12.12 6.03 -1.57
C ILE A 111 11.69 6.52 -2.96
N SER A 112 12.31 7.60 -3.46
CA SER A 112 11.98 8.23 -4.75
C SER A 112 12.19 7.30 -5.95
N ASN A 113 13.10 6.32 -5.83
CA ASN A 113 13.51 5.44 -6.91
C ASN A 113 12.88 4.04 -6.85
N VAL A 114 11.86 3.83 -6.00
CA VAL A 114 11.20 2.53 -5.80
C VAL A 114 10.19 2.29 -6.91
N THR A 115 10.68 1.85 -8.07
CA THR A 115 9.85 1.63 -9.26
C THR A 115 9.57 0.15 -9.56
N THR A 116 10.19 -0.76 -8.80
CA THR A 116 10.07 -2.21 -9.02
C THR A 116 9.87 -2.95 -7.71
N GLU A 117 9.35 -4.16 -7.78
CA GLU A 117 9.17 -5.03 -6.61
C GLU A 117 10.47 -5.31 -5.88
N ALA A 118 11.55 -5.56 -6.63
CA ALA A 118 12.87 -5.84 -6.07
C ALA A 118 13.38 -4.65 -5.26
N LYS A 119 13.21 -3.42 -5.78
CA LYS A 119 13.58 -2.21 -5.04
C LYS A 119 12.69 -2.00 -3.82
N TYR A 120 11.39 -2.26 -3.93
CA TYR A 120 10.46 -2.18 -2.81
C TYR A 120 10.84 -3.14 -1.67
N LYS A 121 11.16 -4.40 -2.01
CA LYS A 121 11.61 -5.40 -1.03
C LYS A 121 13.00 -5.09 -0.45
N ALA A 122 13.81 -4.31 -1.15
CA ALA A 122 15.13 -3.88 -0.68
C ALA A 122 15.09 -2.65 0.24
N ILE A 123 13.93 -2.01 0.43
CA ILE A 123 13.78 -0.89 1.37
C ILE A 123 14.11 -1.38 2.77
N LYS A 124 15.14 -0.76 3.38
CA LYS A 124 15.49 -0.97 4.79
C LYS A 124 14.66 -0.02 5.64
N TRP A 125 13.48 -0.47 6.03
CA TRP A 125 12.67 0.27 7.00
C TRP A 125 13.40 0.32 8.34
N PRO A 126 13.43 1.48 9.02
CA PRO A 126 14.01 1.56 10.35
C PRO A 126 13.26 0.64 11.30
N GLU A 127 13.99 0.09 12.27
CA GLU A 127 13.42 -0.76 13.30
C GLU A 127 12.63 0.08 14.30
N VAL A 128 11.51 -0.47 14.75
CA VAL A 128 10.70 0.15 15.79
C VAL A 128 11.53 0.19 17.09
N PRO A 129 11.58 1.33 17.81
CA PRO A 129 12.28 1.39 19.09
C PRO A 129 11.74 0.34 20.06
N ASP A 130 12.65 -0.46 20.64
CA ASP A 130 12.30 -1.37 21.72
C ASP A 130 12.16 -0.58 23.01
N VAL A 131 10.93 -0.45 23.47
CA VAL A 131 10.55 0.35 24.64
C VAL A 131 9.88 -0.61 25.61
N ALA A 132 10.68 -1.09 26.57
CA ALA A 132 10.28 -2.04 27.60
C ALA A 132 9.39 -1.40 28.68
#